data_AF-A0A1Q7KP18-F1
#
_entry.id   AF-A0A1Q7KP18-F1
#
_cell.length_a   1.000
_cell.length_b   1.000
_cell.length_c   1.000
_cell.angle_alpha   90.00
_cell.angle_beta   90.00
_cell.angle_gamma   90.00
#
_symmetry.space_group_name_H-M   'P 1'
#
loop_
_entity.id
_entity.type
_entity.pdbx_description
1 polymer ?
#
loop_
_entity_poly.entity_id
_entity_poly.type
_entity_poly.pdbx_seq_one_letter_code
_entity_poly.pdbx_strand_id
1 'polypeptide(L)'
;MVAFLDGRRLKGYIYNFSSQKDRFRLFFEKDTLQREGTDVQIKDLKAIFFAKDFVGNSEYQESQMVPLGNQGRKAEVTFRDGEKIVGTTDAYNPQKIGFFMVPADPRSNNQRVFVVTKNARQIRWI
;
A
#
# COMPACT_ATOMS: atom_id res chain seq x y z
N MET A 1 6.68 2.38 2.85
CA MET A 1 7.31 2.40 1.51
C MET A 1 6.29 2.90 0.51
N VAL A 2 6.69 3.80 -0.38
CA VAL A 2 5.89 4.37 -1.46
C VAL A 2 6.37 3.78 -2.78
N ALA A 3 5.50 3.11 -3.53
CA ALA A 3 5.84 2.45 -4.78
C ALA A 3 5.25 3.22 -5.99
N PHE A 4 6.12 3.67 -6.87
CA PHE A 4 5.79 4.45 -8.05
C PHE A 4 5.45 3.56 -9.24
N LEU A 5 4.73 4.14 -10.21
CA LEU A 5 4.41 3.48 -11.48
C LEU A 5 5.65 3.21 -12.34
N ASP A 6 6.72 3.99 -12.15
CA ASP A 6 8.00 3.88 -12.87
C ASP A 6 8.97 2.86 -12.24
N GLY A 7 8.52 2.12 -11.22
CA GLY A 7 9.31 1.12 -10.52
C GLY A 7 10.12 1.67 -9.34
N ARG A 8 10.22 2.99 -9.16
CA ARG A 8 10.89 3.56 -7.98
C ARG A 8 10.17 3.17 -6.70
N ARG A 9 10.94 2.91 -5.65
CA ARG A 9 10.43 2.62 -4.30
C ARG A 9 11.15 3.50 -3.29
N LEU A 10 10.39 4.35 -2.60
CA LEU A 10 10.93 5.24 -1.57
C LEU A 10 10.51 4.75 -0.18
N LYS A 11 11.47 4.59 0.72
CA LYS A 11 11.22 4.34 2.15
C LYS A 11 11.23 5.68 2.87
N GLY A 12 10.37 5.82 3.87
CA GLY A 12 10.20 7.07 4.59
C GLY A 12 8.93 7.08 5.44
N TYR A 13 8.71 8.20 6.11
CA TYR A 13 7.64 8.45 7.04
C TYR A 13 6.58 9.37 6.41
N ILE A 14 5.32 9.11 6.73
CA ILE A 14 4.18 9.95 6.36
C ILE A 14 3.43 10.24 7.65
N TYR A 15 3.39 11.51 8.07
CA TYR A 15 2.75 11.88 9.33
C TYR A 15 1.24 12.15 9.19
N ASN A 16 0.81 12.72 8.07
CA ASN A 16 -0.58 13.14 7.83
C ASN A 16 -1.11 12.60 6.50
N PHE A 17 -1.20 11.28 6.37
CA PHE A 17 -1.78 10.66 5.19
C PHE A 17 -3.31 10.87 5.13
N SER A 18 -3.83 11.23 3.96
CA SER A 18 -5.26 11.30 3.70
C SER A 18 -5.56 10.67 2.35
N SER A 19 -6.45 9.69 2.32
CA SER A 19 -6.92 9.04 1.09
C SER A 19 -7.83 9.92 0.22
N GLN A 20 -8.17 11.13 0.70
CA GLN A 20 -8.97 12.11 -0.01
C GLN A 20 -8.12 13.17 -0.73
N LYS A 21 -6.84 13.30 -0.36
CA LYS A 21 -5.90 14.24 -0.99
C LYS A 21 -5.16 13.57 -2.15
N ASP A 22 -4.83 14.36 -3.16
CA ASP A 22 -4.08 13.94 -4.34
C ASP A 22 -2.57 13.88 -4.12
N ARG A 23 -2.08 14.48 -3.03
CA ARG A 23 -0.67 14.49 -2.65
C ARG A 23 -0.47 14.39 -1.13
N PHE A 24 0.74 13.99 -0.76
CA PHE A 24 1.23 14.01 0.63
C PHE A 24 2.73 14.30 0.63
N ARG A 25 3.27 14.60 1.82
CA ARG A 25 4.71 14.79 2.02
C ARG A 25 5.34 13.52 2.59
N LEU A 26 6.42 13.07 1.96
CA LEU A 26 7.23 11.93 2.39
C LEU A 26 8.54 12.42 2.98
N PHE A 27 8.87 11.96 4.19
CA PHE A 27 10.09 12.30 4.91
C PHE A 27 11.04 11.11 4.90
N PHE A 28 12.29 11.29 4.48
CA PHE A 28 13.25 10.18 4.35
C PHE A 28 13.80 9.71 5.70
N GLU A 29 13.85 10.61 6.67
CA GLU A 29 14.29 10.33 8.03
C GLU A 29 13.18 10.60 9.04
N LYS A 30 13.33 10.03 10.24
CA LYS A 30 12.42 10.29 11.35
C LYS A 30 12.73 11.66 11.94
N ASP A 31 12.36 12.70 11.22
CA ASP A 31 12.54 14.07 11.65
C ASP A 31 11.25 14.59 12.29
N THR A 32 11.26 14.75 13.62
CA THR A 32 10.16 15.36 14.36
C THR A 32 9.89 16.80 13.92
N LEU A 33 10.88 17.48 13.34
CA LEU A 33 10.80 18.85 12.85
C LEU A 33 10.35 18.92 11.37
N GLN A 34 10.21 17.79 10.68
CA GLN A 34 9.67 17.68 9.32
C GLN A 34 10.34 18.65 8.32
N ARG A 35 11.66 18.80 8.40
CA ARG A 35 12.41 19.79 7.62
C ARG A 35 12.66 19.33 6.18
N GLU A 36 13.05 18.08 6.00
CA GLU A 36 13.37 17.50 4.69
C GLU A 36 12.35 16.43 4.29
N GLY A 37 11.42 16.84 3.43
CA GLY A 37 10.46 15.93 2.83
C GLY A 37 10.11 16.34 1.42
N THR A 38 9.82 15.36 0.57
CA THR A 38 9.43 15.53 -0.82
C THR A 38 7.91 15.42 -0.98
N ASP A 39 7.35 16.25 -1.87
CA ASP A 39 5.95 16.15 -2.24
C ASP A 39 5.76 14.97 -3.21
N VAL A 40 4.83 14.08 -2.87
CA VAL A 40 4.49 12.90 -3.67
C VAL A 40 3.06 12.99 -4.15
N GLN A 41 2.88 12.85 -5.45
CA GLN A 41 1.58 12.81 -6.11
C GLN A 41 1.04 11.38 -6.13
N ILE A 42 -0.18 11.16 -5.62
CA ILE A 42 -0.82 9.84 -5.56
C ILE A 42 -0.99 9.23 -6.95
N LYS A 43 -1.27 10.07 -7.97
CA LYS A 43 -1.45 9.60 -9.36
C LYS A 43 -0.22 8.88 -9.92
N ASP A 44 0.98 9.18 -9.40
CA ASP A 44 2.24 8.60 -9.86
C ASP A 44 2.58 7.30 -9.10
N LEU A 45 1.73 6.89 -8.15
CA LEU A 45 1.91 5.72 -7.31
C LEU A 45 1.04 4.56 -7.74
N LYS A 46 1.57 3.34 -7.62
CA LYS A 46 0.72 2.15 -7.64
C LYS A 46 0.11 1.88 -6.27
N ALA A 47 0.90 2.04 -5.21
CA ALA A 47 0.48 1.74 -3.85
C ALA A 47 1.40 2.38 -2.79
N ILE A 48 0.86 2.51 -1.58
CA ILE A 48 1.61 2.87 -0.37
C ILE A 48 1.53 1.69 0.59
N PHE A 49 2.69 1.17 0.98
CA PHE A 49 2.85 0.05 1.89
C PHE A 49 3.18 0.57 3.29
N PHE A 50 2.28 0.35 4.24
CA PHE A 50 2.44 0.72 5.64
C PHE A 50 3.04 -0.48 6.39
N ALA A 51 4.36 -0.46 6.53
CA ALA A 51 5.13 -1.54 7.15
C ALA A 51 5.28 -1.35 8.67
N LYS A 52 5.51 -2.44 9.40
CA LYS A 52 5.86 -2.43 10.83
C LYS A 52 7.23 -1.78 11.04
N ASP A 53 8.19 -2.10 10.17
CA ASP A 53 9.53 -1.53 10.14
C ASP A 53 10.09 -1.40 8.72
N PHE A 54 11.24 -0.73 8.58
CA PHE A 54 11.91 -0.55 7.28
C PHE A 54 12.86 -1.70 6.88
N VAL A 55 13.20 -2.59 7.81
CA VAL A 55 14.12 -3.71 7.55
C VAL A 55 13.38 -4.72 6.69
N GLY A 56 12.22 -5.17 7.15
CA GLY A 56 11.46 -6.25 6.53
C GLY A 56 12.29 -7.52 6.34
N ASN A 57 11.71 -8.52 5.70
CA ASN A 57 12.46 -9.67 5.22
C ASN A 57 12.18 -9.83 3.72
N SER A 58 13.15 -9.47 2.87
CA SER A 58 13.00 -9.56 1.41
C SER A 58 12.94 -10.99 0.89
N GLU A 59 13.48 -11.95 1.64
CA GLU A 59 13.44 -13.38 1.31
C GLU A 59 12.11 -14.04 1.74
N TYR A 60 11.28 -13.33 2.51
CA TYR A 60 10.01 -13.86 2.97
C TYR A 60 8.96 -13.83 1.86
N GLN A 61 8.49 -15.01 1.46
CA GLN A 61 7.38 -15.16 0.54
C GLN A 61 6.06 -15.07 1.30
N GLU A 62 5.34 -13.96 1.12
CA GLU A 62 4.04 -13.76 1.77
C GLU A 62 3.00 -14.77 1.29
N SER A 63 2.35 -15.43 2.25
CA SER A 63 1.22 -16.31 1.97
C SER A 63 0.07 -15.54 1.33
N GLN A 64 -0.46 -16.08 0.24
CA GLN A 64 -1.66 -15.56 -0.42
C GLN A 64 -2.96 -16.14 0.18
N MET A 65 -2.84 -17.08 1.13
CA MET A 65 -3.99 -17.72 1.76
C MET A 65 -4.57 -16.80 2.84
N VAL A 66 -5.79 -16.31 2.64
CA VAL A 66 -6.51 -15.53 3.65
C VAL A 66 -7.05 -16.46 4.74
N PRO A 67 -6.61 -16.34 6.00
CA PRO A 67 -7.09 -17.17 7.11
C PRO A 67 -8.62 -17.09 7.29
N LEU A 68 -9.21 -18.17 7.80
CA LEU A 68 -10.60 -18.19 8.25
C LEU A 68 -10.77 -17.19 9.41
N GLY A 69 -11.79 -16.33 9.33
CA GLY A 69 -12.09 -15.34 10.38
C GLY A 69 -11.61 -13.91 10.11
N ASN A 70 -10.84 -13.65 9.06
CA ASN A 70 -10.55 -12.28 8.64
C ASN A 70 -11.86 -11.59 8.18
N GLN A 71 -12.19 -10.48 8.84
CA GLN A 71 -13.31 -9.62 8.43
C GLN A 71 -12.93 -8.82 7.17
N GLY A 72 -13.93 -8.50 6.35
CA GLY A 72 -13.77 -7.77 5.08
C GLY A 72 -13.85 -8.66 3.83
N ARG A 73 -14.08 -8.02 2.68
CA ARG A 73 -14.19 -8.70 1.38
C ARG A 73 -12.81 -9.08 0.87
N LYS A 74 -12.62 -10.33 0.45
CA LYS A 74 -11.33 -10.80 -0.08
C LYS A 74 -11.11 -10.32 -1.50
N ALA A 75 -9.90 -9.88 -1.80
CA ALA A 75 -9.51 -9.46 -3.13
C ALA A 75 -8.05 -9.82 -3.44
N GLU A 76 -7.79 -10.10 -4.72
CA GLU A 76 -6.47 -10.07 -5.33
C GLU A 76 -6.36 -8.81 -6.19
N VAL A 77 -5.37 -7.98 -5.91
CA VAL A 77 -4.98 -6.85 -6.74
C VAL A 77 -3.72 -7.21 -7.51
N THR A 78 -3.78 -7.07 -8.82
CA THR A 78 -2.60 -7.19 -9.70
C THR A 78 -2.20 -5.82 -10.21
N PHE A 79 -0.93 -5.46 -10.09
CA PHE A 79 -0.36 -4.21 -10.64
C PHE A 79 0.17 -4.41 -12.06
N ARG A 80 0.49 -3.30 -12.73
CA ARG A 80 0.98 -3.33 -14.12
C ARG A 80 2.33 -4.01 -14.28
N ASP A 81 3.17 -3.97 -13.25
CA ASP A 81 4.47 -4.66 -13.20
C ASP A 81 4.37 -6.14 -12.80
N GLY A 82 3.16 -6.67 -12.64
CA GLY A 82 2.92 -8.07 -12.32
C GLY A 82 2.93 -8.40 -10.82
N GLU A 83 3.28 -7.45 -9.95
CA GLU A 83 3.17 -7.64 -8.50
C GLU A 83 1.70 -7.86 -8.10
N LYS A 84 1.49 -8.75 -7.14
CA LYS A 84 0.17 -9.12 -6.64
C LYS A 84 0.06 -8.93 -5.14
N ILE A 85 -1.11 -8.51 -4.69
CA ILE A 85 -1.48 -8.44 -3.28
C ILE A 85 -2.79 -9.18 -3.11
N VAL A 86 -2.80 -10.19 -2.24
CA VAL A 86 -4.01 -10.85 -1.78
C VAL A 86 -4.27 -10.45 -0.34
N GLY A 87 -5.52 -10.15 -0.03
CA GLY A 87 -5.89 -9.67 1.30
C GLY A 87 -7.38 -9.39 1.43
N THR A 88 -7.75 -8.70 2.51
CA THR A 88 -9.11 -8.24 2.74
C THR A 88 -9.22 -6.72 2.67
N THR A 89 -10.40 -6.22 2.30
CA THR A 89 -10.75 -4.80 2.36
C THR A 89 -12.15 -4.63 2.91
N ASP A 90 -12.33 -3.65 3.80
CA ASP A 90 -13.62 -3.35 4.42
C ASP A 90 -14.44 -2.31 3.62
N ALA A 91 -13.77 -1.48 2.82
CA ALA A 91 -14.39 -0.34 2.17
C ALA A 91 -13.81 -0.09 0.78
N TYR A 92 -14.30 -0.85 -0.21
CA TYR A 92 -14.02 -0.61 -1.62
C TYR A 92 -15.06 0.34 -2.22
N ASN A 93 -14.60 1.43 -2.81
CA ASN A 93 -15.42 2.31 -3.62
C ASN A 93 -14.63 2.69 -4.88
N PRO A 94 -15.10 2.33 -6.09
CA PRO A 94 -14.37 2.57 -7.33
C PRO A 94 -14.27 4.06 -7.71
N GLN A 95 -15.10 4.94 -7.13
CA GLN A 95 -15.05 6.38 -7.34
C GLN A 95 -13.99 7.09 -6.46
N LYS A 96 -13.43 6.41 -5.46
CA LYS A 96 -12.35 6.96 -4.62
C LYS A 96 -10.98 6.77 -5.27
N ILE A 97 -10.03 7.62 -4.86
CA ILE A 97 -8.62 7.59 -5.33
C ILE A 97 -7.99 6.21 -5.12
N GLY A 98 -8.29 5.59 -3.98
CA GLY A 98 -7.77 4.30 -3.58
C GLY A 98 -8.54 3.71 -2.41
N PHE A 99 -8.11 2.53 -1.98
CA PHE A 99 -8.69 1.81 -0.86
C PHE A 99 -7.59 1.08 -0.08
N PHE A 100 -7.87 0.77 1.19
CA PHE A 100 -6.96 0.00 2.02
C PHE A 100 -7.22 -1.51 1.87
N MET A 101 -6.14 -2.26 1.82
CA MET A 101 -6.12 -3.71 1.98
C MET A 101 -5.27 -4.10 3.18
N VAL A 102 -5.70 -5.14 3.88
CA VAL A 102 -4.87 -5.86 4.87
C VAL A 102 -4.34 -7.11 4.17
N PRO A 103 -3.02 -7.29 4.04
CA PRO A 103 -2.44 -8.50 3.43
C PRO A 103 -2.94 -9.78 4.09
N ALA A 104 -3.08 -10.84 3.29
CA ALA A 104 -3.54 -12.14 3.75
C ALA A 104 -2.61 -12.77 4.79
N ASP A 105 -1.30 -12.53 4.65
CA ASP A 105 -0.29 -13.08 5.55
C ASP A 105 -0.16 -12.24 6.84
N PRO A 106 -0.53 -12.78 8.02
CA PRO A 106 -0.38 -12.06 9.28
C PRO A 106 1.09 -11.80 9.66
N ARG A 107 2.02 -12.57 9.08
CA ARG A 107 3.47 -12.39 9.25
C ARG A 107 4.06 -11.36 8.28
N SER A 108 3.25 -10.85 7.34
CA SER A 108 3.68 -9.74 6.48
C SER A 108 4.25 -8.60 7.31
N ASN A 109 5.32 -7.98 6.80
CA ASN A 109 5.80 -6.73 7.35
C ASN A 109 4.79 -5.60 7.07
N ASN A 110 4.00 -5.71 6.00
CA ASN A 110 2.98 -4.73 5.65
C ASN A 110 1.75 -4.95 6.53
N GLN A 111 1.45 -3.98 7.40
CA GLN A 111 0.22 -3.99 8.19
C GLN A 111 -0.99 -3.70 7.31
N ARG A 112 -0.85 -2.72 6.41
CA ARG A 112 -1.89 -2.30 5.45
C ARG A 112 -1.23 -1.78 4.18
N VAL A 113 -1.97 -1.87 3.07
CA VAL A 113 -1.57 -1.30 1.78
C VAL A 113 -2.68 -0.40 1.27
N PHE A 114 -2.36 0.85 0.96
CA PHE A 114 -3.25 1.72 0.22
C PHE A 114 -3.01 1.54 -1.27
N VAL A 115 -3.99 0.97 -1.97
CA VAL A 115 -3.94 0.70 -3.41
C VAL A 115 -4.55 1.88 -4.15
N VAL A 116 -3.84 2.42 -5.14
CA VAL A 116 -4.40 3.46 -6.03
C VAL A 116 -5.25 2.78 -7.10
N THR A 117 -6.58 2.91 -6.99
CA THR A 117 -7.56 2.12 -7.76
C THR A 117 -7.30 2.21 -9.27
N LYS A 118 -7.05 3.42 -9.79
CA LYS A 118 -6.83 3.65 -11.23
C LYS A 118 -5.54 3.02 -11.78
N ASN A 119 -4.60 2.71 -10.89
CA ASN A 119 -3.28 2.21 -11.24
C ASN A 119 -3.14 0.69 -11.02
N ALA A 120 -4.15 0.05 -10.41
CA ALA A 120 -4.30 -1.40 -10.43
C ALA A 120 -4.61 -1.86 -11.86
N ARG A 121 -3.97 -2.95 -12.30
CA ARG A 121 -4.30 -3.61 -13.57
C ARG A 121 -5.59 -4.40 -13.46
N GLN A 122 -5.78 -5.08 -12.32
CA GLN A 122 -6.95 -5.91 -12.07
C GLN A 122 -7.25 -5.97 -10.57
N ILE A 123 -8.53 -5.98 -10.23
CA ILE A 123 -9.04 -6.27 -8.89
C ILE A 123 -10.01 -7.46 -9.04
N ARG A 124 -9.63 -8.62 -8.49
CA ARG A 124 -10.42 -9.86 -8.53
C ARG A 124 -10.94 -10.17 -7.13
N TRP A 125 -12.25 -10.29 -7.00
CA TRP A 125 -12.91 -10.69 -5.75
C TRP A 125 -12.86 -12.21 -5.60
N ILE A 126 -12.54 -12.69 -4.39
CA ILE A 126 -12.33 -14.12 -4.06
C ILE A 126 -13.25 -14.53 -2.91
#